data_AF-A0A6G0Q020-F1
#
_entry.id   AF-A0A6G0Q020-F1
#
_cell.length_a   1.000
_cell.length_b   1.000
_cell.length_c   1.000
_cell.angle_alpha   90.00
_cell.angle_beta   90.00
_cell.angle_gamma   90.00
#
_symmetry.space_group_name_H-M   'P 1'
#
loop_
_entity.id
_entity.type
_entity.pdbx_description
1 polymer ?
#
loop_
_entity_poly.entity_id
_entity_poly.type
_entity_poly.pdbx_seq_one_letter_code
_entity_poly.pdbx_strand_id
1 'polypeptide(L)'
;MVKGNFMCYDSVDSQAHHKRLSELAAEMIARALTGFTQIAVHNPLQKDSNNCGLFVCLFFWKRLSRDVGSDYTDEGLARRRWQILHAVVNFQASKKNEETTN
;
A
#
# COMPACT_ATOMS: atom_id res chain seq x y z
N MET A 1 20.76 10.10 13.18
CA MET A 1 19.68 10.57 12.28
C MET A 1 19.34 9.41 11.34
N VAL A 2 18.09 8.93 11.36
CA VAL A 2 17.65 7.87 10.45
C VAL A 2 17.55 8.48 9.06
N LYS A 3 18.29 7.91 8.09
CA LYS A 3 18.20 8.28 6.68
C LYS A 3 17.46 7.15 5.95
N GLY A 4 16.70 7.49 4.93
CA GLY A 4 15.90 6.50 4.22
C GLY A 4 15.20 7.03 2.99
N ASN A 5 14.42 6.16 2.37
CA ASN A 5 13.66 6.47 1.17
C ASN A 5 12.20 6.72 1.54
N PHE A 6 11.68 7.88 1.15
CA PHE A 6 10.25 8.19 1.21
C PHE A 6 9.61 7.78 -0.12
N MET A 7 8.87 6.67 -0.11
CA MET A 7 8.35 6.08 -1.35
C MET A 7 6.98 6.66 -1.72
N CYS A 8 6.88 7.25 -2.90
CA CYS A 8 5.63 7.71 -3.50
C CYS A 8 5.18 6.69 -4.54
N TYR A 9 3.99 6.11 -4.36
CA TYR A 9 3.46 5.07 -5.23
C TYR A 9 2.08 5.43 -5.74
N ASP A 10 1.90 5.36 -7.06
CA ASP A 10 0.61 5.46 -7.74
C ASP A 10 0.52 4.34 -8.77
N SER A 11 -0.47 3.46 -8.62
CA SER A 11 -0.69 2.35 -9.55
C SER A 11 -1.12 2.81 -10.95
N VAL A 12 -1.70 4.01 -11.09
CA VAL A 12 -2.08 4.60 -12.39
C VAL A 12 -0.87 5.17 -13.12
N ASP A 13 0.20 5.51 -12.37
CA ASP A 13 1.36 6.26 -12.85
C ASP A 13 0.99 7.64 -13.46
N SER A 14 -0.01 8.30 -12.89
CA SER A 14 -0.51 9.58 -13.40
C SER A 14 0.43 10.73 -13.04
N GLN A 15 0.79 11.56 -14.03
CA GLN A 15 1.60 12.76 -13.81
C GLN A 15 0.97 13.71 -12.78
N ALA A 16 -0.35 13.86 -12.80
CA ALA A 16 -1.07 14.71 -11.85
C ALA A 16 -0.98 14.16 -10.41
N HIS A 17 -1.10 12.84 -10.25
CA HIS A 17 -0.93 12.19 -8.94
C HIS A 17 0.51 12.31 -8.45
N HIS A 18 1.50 12.10 -9.32
CA HIS A 18 2.92 12.24 -8.98
C HIS A 18 3.28 13.63 -8.49
N LYS A 19 2.77 14.68 -9.14
CA LYS A 19 2.94 16.05 -8.67
C LYS A 19 2.39 16.19 -7.24
N ARG A 20 1.17 15.71 -6.99
CA ARG A 20 0.53 15.82 -5.68
C ARG A 20 1.24 15.01 -4.61
N LEU A 21 1.67 13.79 -4.93
CA LEU A 21 2.45 12.93 -4.04
C LEU A 21 3.80 13.57 -3.70
N SER A 22 4.44 14.24 -4.66
CA SER A 22 5.70 14.93 -4.44
C SER A 22 5.56 16.14 -3.52
N GLU A 23 4.50 16.95 -3.70
CA GLU A 23 4.18 18.06 -2.80
C GLU A 23 3.99 17.56 -1.36
N LEU A 24 3.21 16.48 -1.18
CA LEU A 24 2.96 15.89 0.14
C LEU A 24 4.24 15.31 0.77
N ALA A 25 5.05 14.60 -0.02
CA ALA A 25 6.33 14.05 0.46
C ALA A 25 7.29 15.15 0.90
N ALA A 26 7.41 16.24 0.12
CA ALA A 26 8.24 17.38 0.47
C ALA A 26 7.80 18.02 1.80
N GLU A 27 6.49 18.18 2.02
CA GLU A 27 5.96 18.70 3.28
C GLU A 27 6.33 17.79 4.47
N MET A 28 6.15 16.48 4.34
CA MET A 28 6.48 15.52 5.40
C MET A 28 7.98 15.47 5.71
N ILE A 29 8.83 15.52 4.67
CA ILE A 29 10.30 15.54 4.81
C ILE A 29 10.75 16.81 5.53
N ALA A 30 10.21 17.97 5.16
CA ALA A 30 10.54 19.23 5.80
C ALA A 30 10.13 19.29 7.28
N ARG A 31 8.98 18.69 7.62
CA ARG A 31 8.41 18.78 8.98
C ARG A 31 8.92 17.73 9.95
N ALA A 32 9.14 16.50 9.52
CA ALA A 32 9.30 15.36 10.43
C ALA A 32 10.32 14.30 9.99
N LEU A 33 10.71 14.25 8.71
CA LEU A 33 11.54 13.18 8.15
C LEU A 33 12.86 13.72 7.58
N THR A 34 13.54 14.59 8.32
CA THR A 34 14.84 15.14 7.93
C THR A 34 15.85 14.01 7.67
N GLY A 35 16.46 14.01 6.49
CA GLY A 35 17.39 12.96 6.05
C GLY A 35 16.77 11.86 5.19
N PHE A 36 15.47 11.93 4.90
CA PHE A 36 14.82 11.07 3.91
C PHE A 36 14.88 11.68 2.51
N THR A 37 15.00 10.83 1.49
CA THR A 37 14.94 11.21 0.08
C THR A 37 13.68 10.62 -0.56
N GLN A 38 12.93 11.45 -1.27
CA GLN A 38 11.75 11.00 -2.00
C GLN A 38 12.15 10.11 -3.18
N ILE A 39 11.43 9.01 -3.38
CA ILE A 39 11.57 8.10 -4.53
C ILE A 39 10.19 7.79 -5.10
N ALA A 40 10.01 8.01 -6.40
CA ALA A 40 8.83 7.55 -7.13
C ALA A 40 8.93 6.04 -7.41
N VAL A 41 7.85 5.32 -7.16
CA VAL A 41 7.73 3.88 -7.44
C VAL A 41 6.76 3.69 -8.60
N HIS A 42 7.27 3.13 -9.69
CA HIS A 42 6.53 2.94 -10.95
C HIS A 42 6.00 1.52 -11.15
N ASN A 43 6.04 0.67 -10.12
CA ASN A 43 5.56 -0.72 -10.22
C ASN A 43 5.00 -1.23 -8.88
N PRO A 44 3.99 -2.11 -8.91
CA PRO A 44 3.26 -2.60 -10.09
C PRO A 44 2.27 -1.56 -10.64
N LEU A 45 1.96 -1.60 -11.94
CA LEU A 45 0.97 -0.72 -12.59
C LEU A 45 -0.37 -1.44 -12.77
N GLN A 46 -1.46 -0.73 -12.53
CA GLN A 46 -2.80 -1.23 -12.86
C GLN A 46 -3.13 -0.95 -14.33
N LYS A 47 -3.99 -1.78 -14.92
CA LYS A 47 -4.46 -1.63 -16.31
C LYS A 47 -5.94 -1.26 -16.42
N ASP A 48 -6.65 -1.30 -15.31
CA ASP A 48 -8.07 -1.00 -15.20
C ASP A 48 -8.33 0.25 -14.36
N SER A 49 -9.59 0.66 -14.28
CA SER A 49 -10.03 1.87 -13.58
C SER A 49 -10.45 1.64 -12.12
N ASN A 50 -10.47 0.40 -11.63
CA ASN A 50 -11.13 0.07 -10.36
C ASN A 50 -10.24 -0.68 -9.34
N ASN A 51 -8.97 -0.94 -9.64
CA ASN A 51 -8.05 -1.63 -8.74
C ASN A 51 -7.08 -0.72 -7.97
N CYS A 52 -7.16 0.62 -8.07
CA CYS A 52 -6.13 1.48 -7.48
C CYS A 52 -5.99 1.29 -5.96
N GLY A 53 -7.12 1.15 -5.26
CA GLY A 53 -7.16 0.84 -3.84
C GLY A 53 -6.53 -0.52 -3.52
N LEU A 54 -6.80 -1.55 -4.35
CA LEU A 54 -6.19 -2.87 -4.20
C LEU A 54 -4.67 -2.79 -4.34
N PHE A 55 -4.17 -2.08 -5.36
CA PHE A 55 -2.74 -1.95 -5.60
C PHE A 55 -2.03 -1.21 -4.45
N VAL A 56 -2.65 -0.17 -3.88
CA VAL A 56 -2.16 0.50 -2.67
C VAL A 56 -2.11 -0.47 -1.48
N CYS A 57 -3.15 -1.26 -1.25
CA CYS A 57 -3.13 -2.28 -0.20
C CYS A 57 -2.02 -3.32 -0.41
N LEU A 58 -1.84 -3.81 -1.64
CA LEU A 58 -0.79 -4.78 -1.99
C LEU A 58 0.61 -4.19 -1.83
N PHE A 59 0.79 -2.89 -2.14
CA PHE A 59 2.05 -2.19 -1.95
C PHE A 59 2.49 -2.22 -0.48
N PHE A 60 1.56 -1.99 0.46
CA PHE A 60 1.86 -2.12 1.88
C PHE A 60 2.01 -3.59 2.31
N TRP A 61 1.11 -4.47 1.89
CA TRP A 61 1.10 -5.86 2.34
C TRP A 61 2.38 -6.61 1.96
N LYS A 62 2.92 -6.38 0.75
CA LYS A 62 4.21 -6.96 0.31
C LYS A 62 5.42 -6.55 1.16
N ARG A 63 5.33 -5.43 1.89
CA ARG A 63 6.40 -4.99 2.82
C ARG A 63 6.29 -5.65 4.19
N LEU A 64 5.11 -6.18 4.51
CA LEU A 64 4.84 -6.86 5.78
C LEU A 64 5.01 -8.38 5.66
N SER A 65 4.66 -8.97 4.51
CA SER A 65 4.75 -10.41 4.29
C SER A 65 5.28 -10.73 2.89
N ARG A 66 6.18 -11.71 2.84
CA ARG A 66 6.73 -12.27 1.59
C ARG A 66 5.76 -13.23 0.89
N ASP A 67 4.68 -13.64 1.56
CA ASP A 67 3.70 -14.61 1.03
C ASP A 67 2.70 -13.97 0.05
N VAL A 68 2.74 -12.63 -0.08
CA VAL A 68 1.93 -11.88 -1.03
C VAL A 68 2.56 -11.99 -2.41
N GLY A 69 2.08 -12.96 -3.19
CA GLY A 69 2.48 -13.15 -4.59
C GLY A 69 2.21 -11.96 -5.51
N SER A 70 2.67 -12.08 -6.75
CA SER A 70 2.58 -11.07 -7.82
C SER A 70 1.62 -11.47 -8.95
N ASP A 71 0.56 -12.19 -8.60
CA ASP A 71 -0.49 -12.55 -9.57
C ASP A 71 -1.43 -11.36 -9.79
N TYR A 72 -1.20 -10.66 -10.91
CA TYR A 72 -1.96 -9.50 -11.37
C TYR A 72 -2.93 -9.85 -12.51
N THR A 73 -3.26 -11.13 -12.70
CA THR A 73 -4.38 -11.53 -13.58
C THR A 73 -5.71 -11.08 -12.97
N ASP A 74 -6.78 -11.00 -13.77
CA ASP A 74 -8.11 -10.63 -13.25
C ASP A 74 -8.57 -11.54 -12.11
N GLU A 75 -8.32 -12.85 -12.25
CA GLU A 75 -8.59 -13.85 -11.21
C GLU A 75 -7.73 -13.64 -9.97
N GLY A 76 -6.43 -13.36 -10.16
CA GLY A 76 -5.50 -13.03 -9.09
C GLY A 76 -5.93 -11.81 -8.30
N LEU A 77 -6.33 -10.73 -8.99
CA LEU A 77 -6.80 -9.50 -8.38
C LEU A 77 -8.13 -9.71 -7.63
N ALA A 78 -9.08 -10.43 -8.22
CA ALA A 78 -10.34 -10.79 -7.55
C ALA A 78 -10.07 -11.58 -6.25
N ARG A 79 -9.16 -12.55 -6.29
CA ARG A 79 -8.73 -13.32 -5.11
C ARG A 79 -8.11 -12.42 -4.04
N ARG A 80 -7.26 -11.45 -4.43
CA ARG A 80 -6.63 -10.52 -3.50
C ARG A 80 -7.64 -9.56 -2.86
N ARG A 81 -8.65 -9.09 -3.60
CA ARG A 81 -9.78 -8.33 -3.03
C ARG A 81 -10.50 -9.12 -1.95
N TRP A 82 -10.83 -10.39 -2.24
CA TRP A 82 -11.46 -11.27 -1.26
C TRP A 82 -10.59 -11.46 -0.01
N GLN A 83 -9.29 -11.71 -0.18
CA GLN A 83 -8.39 -11.92 0.94
C GLN A 83 -8.28 -10.69 1.85
N ILE A 84 -8.23 -9.48 1.27
CA ILE A 84 -8.23 -8.23 2.06
C ILE A 84 -9.56 -8.09 2.81
N LEU A 85 -10.69 -8.27 2.14
CA LEU A 85 -12.01 -8.21 2.78
C LEU A 85 -12.14 -9.21 3.92
N HIS A 86 -11.79 -10.47 3.66
CA HIS A 86 -11.82 -11.55 4.64
C HIS A 86 -10.92 -11.27 5.84
N ALA A 87 -9.72 -10.73 5.61
CA ALA A 87 -8.83 -10.32 6.68
C ALA A 87 -9.45 -9.22 7.53
N VAL A 88 -9.97 -8.15 6.93
CA VAL A 88 -10.59 -7.02 7.66
C VAL A 88 -11.81 -7.45 8.47
N VAL A 89 -12.71 -8.22 7.87
CA VAL A 89 -13.94 -8.69 8.52
C VAL A 89 -13.61 -9.62 9.71
N ASN A 90 -12.67 -10.54 9.55
CA ASN A 90 -12.33 -11.52 10.59
C ASN A 90 -11.28 -11.04 11.58
N PHE A 91 -10.59 -9.92 11.32
CA PHE A 91 -9.68 -9.30 12.27
C PHE A 91 -10.40 -8.89 13.57
N GLN A 92 -11.65 -8.44 13.45
CA GLN A 92 -12.47 -8.08 14.61
C GLN A 92 -12.93 -9.31 15.41
N ALA A 93 -13.22 -10.41 14.73
CA ALA A 93 -13.63 -11.66 15.38
C ALA A 93 -12.48 -12.30 16.19
N SER A 94 -11.25 -12.24 15.67
CA SER A 94 -10.07 -12.75 16.36
C SER A 94 -9.71 -11.93 17.61
N LYS A 95 -9.78 -10.60 17.53
CA LYS A 95 -9.57 -9.72 18.70
C LYS A 95 -10.60 -9.95 19.81
N LYS A 96 -11.88 -10.13 19.45
CA LYS A 96 -12.93 -10.37 20.43
C LYS A 96 -12.72 -11.68 21.22
N ASN A 97 -12.14 -12.69 20.58
CA ASN A 97 -11.82 -13.96 21.22
C ASN A 97 -10.57 -13.84 22.12
N GLU A 98 -9.56 -13.06 21.74
CA GLU A 98 -8.37 -12.80 22.58
C GLU A 98 -8.73 -12.02 23.86
N GLU A 99 -9.69 -11.09 23.80
CA GLU A 99 -10.14 -10.31 24.96
C GLU A 99 -11.05 -11.10 25.92
N THR A 100 -11.70 -12.17 25.46
CA THR A 100 -12.57 -13.02 26.31
C THR A 100 -11.86 -14.22 26.95
N THR A 101 -10.59 -14.44 26.62
CA THR A 101 -9.79 -15.56 27.15
C THR A 101 -8.72 -15.13 28.18
N ASN A 102 -8.73 -13.85 28.58
CA ASN A 102 -7.88 -13.30 29.66
C ASN A 102 -8.70 -13.00 30.92
#